data_AF-A0A3E2W0I9-F1
#
_entry.id   AF-A0A3E2W0I9-F1
#
_cell.length_a   1.000
_cell.length_b   1.000
_cell.length_c   1.000
_cell.angle_alpha   90.00
_cell.angle_beta   90.00
_cell.angle_gamma   90.00
#
_symmetry.space_group_name_H-M   'P 1'
#
loop_
_entity.id
_entity.type
_entity.pdbx_description
1 polymer ?
#
loop_
_entity_poly.entity_id
_entity_poly.type
_entity_poly.pdbx_seq_one_letter_code
_entity_poly.pdbx_strand_id
1 'polypeptide(L)'
;MGNYKNYSNISNSIIGDNNQVNIQTNEISTETWNLLKNELLESISKTEDSQNREILEHIYAYAIQKDKTGIVQYIKKHSYTIEKDILVGITCSALYEFIKWCLGIYM
;
A
#
# COMPACT_ATOMS: atom_id res chain seq x y z
N MET A 1 -13.33 -28.98 26.95
CA MET A 1 -14.52 -28.15 26.64
C MET A 1 -14.20 -26.72 27.03
N GLY A 2 -14.22 -25.80 26.07
CA GLY A 2 -13.95 -24.38 26.29
C GLY A 2 -13.65 -23.68 24.97
N ASN A 3 -14.70 -23.47 24.17
CA ASN A 3 -14.66 -22.69 22.93
C ASN A 3 -14.28 -21.23 23.24
N TYR A 4 -13.19 -20.73 22.65
CA TYR A 4 -13.01 -19.30 22.47
C TYR A 4 -13.15 -18.98 20.98
N LYS A 5 -14.41 -18.82 20.55
CA LYS A 5 -14.73 -17.92 19.44
C LYS A 5 -14.66 -16.51 20.03
N ASN A 6 -13.71 -15.70 19.59
CA ASN A 6 -13.80 -14.25 19.71
C ASN A 6 -13.44 -13.66 18.36
N TYR A 7 -14.44 -13.66 17.48
CA TYR A 7 -14.52 -12.67 16.41
C TYR A 7 -14.94 -11.36 17.06
N SER A 8 -14.30 -10.27 16.63
CA SER A 8 -14.74 -8.86 16.73
C SER A 8 -13.75 -7.99 17.49
N ASN A 9 -12.76 -7.50 16.75
CA ASN A 9 -12.39 -6.08 16.77
C ASN A 9 -11.83 -5.75 15.39
N ILE A 10 -12.72 -5.73 14.39
CA ILE A 10 -12.48 -4.94 13.19
C ILE A 10 -12.73 -3.50 13.65
N SER A 11 -11.68 -2.88 14.19
CA SER A 11 -11.66 -1.44 14.39
C SER A 11 -11.64 -0.80 13.01
N ASN A 12 -12.84 -0.53 12.50
CA ASN A 12 -13.07 0.39 11.38
C ASN A 12 -12.57 1.77 11.82
N SER A 13 -11.27 2.04 11.63
CA SER A 13 -10.79 3.42 11.63
C SER A 13 -11.37 4.10 10.40
N ILE A 14 -12.48 4.82 10.62
CA ILE A 14 -13.05 5.77 9.68
C ILE A 14 -12.16 7.01 9.74
N ILE A 15 -11.27 7.16 8.76
CA ILE A 15 -10.46 8.38 8.59
C ILE A 15 -10.52 8.78 7.11
N GLY A 16 -11.18 9.92 6.85
CA GLY A 16 -10.92 10.85 5.73
C GLY A 16 -11.21 10.39 4.30
N ASP A 17 -12.26 10.98 3.69
CA ASP A 17 -12.55 11.07 2.24
C ASP A 17 -12.70 9.78 1.41
N ASN A 18 -13.96 9.31 1.31
CA ASN A 18 -14.70 8.67 0.19
C ASN A 18 -14.07 7.65 -0.77
N ASN A 19 -12.80 7.25 -0.64
CA ASN A 19 -12.24 6.10 -1.34
C ASN A 19 -11.84 5.05 -0.30
N GLN A 20 -12.83 4.43 0.34
CA GLN A 20 -12.61 3.26 1.19
C GLN A 20 -12.19 2.07 0.32
N VAL A 21 -10.92 2.05 -0.05
CA VAL A 21 -10.28 0.87 -0.59
C VAL A 21 -10.11 -0.09 0.58
N ASN A 22 -10.89 -1.16 0.61
CA ASN A 22 -10.73 -2.22 1.60
C ASN A 22 -9.46 -3.03 1.30
N ILE A 23 -8.29 -2.46 1.59
CA ILE A 23 -6.97 -3.06 1.36
C ILE A 23 -6.72 -4.22 2.35
N GLN A 24 -7.50 -4.25 3.44
CA GLN A 24 -7.35 -5.21 4.54
C GLN A 24 -7.92 -6.59 4.21
N THR A 25 -8.74 -6.75 3.17
CA THR A 25 -9.19 -8.07 2.69
C THR A 25 -8.10 -8.78 1.87
N ASN A 26 -8.09 -10.11 1.87
CA ASN A 26 -7.20 -10.89 0.99
C ASN A 26 -7.48 -10.61 -0.50
N GLU A 27 -8.69 -10.17 -0.81
CA GLU A 27 -9.11 -9.83 -2.16
C GLU A 27 -9.04 -8.32 -2.36
N ILE A 28 -8.16 -7.89 -3.25
CA ILE A 28 -8.09 -6.53 -3.79
C ILE A 28 -8.87 -6.52 -5.09
N SER A 29 -9.85 -5.62 -5.22
CA SER A 29 -10.68 -5.54 -6.43
C SER A 29 -9.85 -5.15 -7.66
N THR A 30 -10.33 -5.49 -8.85
CA THR A 30 -9.65 -5.09 -10.10
C THR A 30 -9.56 -3.56 -10.24
N GLU A 31 -10.58 -2.83 -9.79
CA GLU A 31 -10.59 -1.37 -9.79
C GLU A 31 -9.49 -0.80 -8.87
N THR A 32 -9.34 -1.37 -7.67
CA THR A 32 -8.27 -0.99 -6.75
C THR A 32 -6.89 -1.26 -7.33
N TRP A 33 -6.69 -2.42 -7.97
CA TRP A 33 -5.42 -2.71 -8.64
C TRP A 33 -5.11 -1.71 -9.76
N ASN A 34 -6.13 -1.30 -10.52
CA ASN A 34 -5.97 -0.31 -11.58
C ASN A 34 -5.63 1.07 -11.01
N LEU A 35 -6.30 1.48 -9.94
CA LEU A 35 -5.98 2.73 -9.24
C LEU A 35 -4.54 2.73 -8.72
N LEU A 36 -4.14 1.67 -8.01
CA LEU A 36 -2.78 1.52 -7.47
C LEU A 36 -1.72 1.60 -8.56
N LYS A 37 -1.93 0.91 -9.70
CA LYS A 37 -1.02 0.96 -10.85
C LYS A 37 -0.91 2.37 -11.44
N ASN A 38 -2.02 3.08 -11.58
CA ASN A 38 -2.03 4.44 -12.14
C ASN A 38 -1.26 5.40 -11.22
N GLU A 39 -1.51 5.36 -9.92
CA GLU A 39 -0.82 6.20 -8.95
C GLU A 39 0.67 5.85 -8.84
N LEU A 40 1.05 4.58 -8.97
CA LEU A 40 2.44 4.14 -9.06
C LEU A 40 3.13 4.71 -10.31
N LEU A 41 2.50 4.62 -11.48
CA LEU A 41 3.05 5.20 -12.71
C LEU A 41 3.26 6.70 -12.60
N GLU A 42 2.27 7.41 -12.03
CA GLU A 42 2.38 8.85 -11.79
C GLU A 42 3.54 9.16 -10.83
N SER A 43 3.66 8.41 -9.73
CA SER A 43 4.75 8.57 -8.76
C SER A 43 6.12 8.31 -9.40
N ILE A 44 6.26 7.25 -10.19
CA ILE A 44 7.49 6.92 -10.95
C ILE A 44 7.86 8.08 -11.86
N SER A 45 6.90 8.64 -12.62
CA SER A 45 7.15 9.71 -13.58
C SER A 45 7.64 11.03 -12.95
N LYS A 46 7.29 11.25 -11.67
CA LYS A 46 7.66 12.47 -10.91
C LYS A 46 8.89 12.28 -10.04
N THR A 47 9.38 11.04 -9.90
CA THR A 47 10.51 10.72 -9.03
C THR A 47 11.82 10.89 -9.80
N GLU A 48 12.59 11.92 -9.44
CA GLU A 48 13.90 12.20 -10.04
C GLU A 48 15.00 11.30 -9.47
N ASP A 49 14.92 10.98 -8.17
CA ASP A 49 15.90 10.12 -7.51
C ASP A 49 15.86 8.69 -8.08
N SER A 50 17.00 8.24 -8.58
CA SER A 50 17.08 6.94 -9.26
C SER A 50 16.77 5.74 -8.37
N GLN A 51 17.12 5.80 -7.08
CA GLN A 51 16.90 4.69 -6.15
C GLN A 51 15.42 4.62 -5.75
N ASN A 52 14.82 5.77 -5.46
CA ASN A 52 13.40 5.87 -5.15
C ASN A 52 12.54 5.41 -6.32
N ARG A 53 12.93 5.81 -7.55
CA ARG A 53 12.24 5.39 -8.76
C ARG A 53 12.32 3.87 -8.96
N GLU A 54 13.50 3.26 -8.78
CA GLU A 54 13.67 1.81 -8.89
C GLU A 54 12.79 1.04 -7.88
N ILE A 55 12.67 1.54 -6.65
CA ILE A 55 11.78 0.96 -5.63
C ILE A 55 10.33 1.00 -6.09
N LEU A 56 9.87 2.14 -6.61
CA LEU A 56 8.50 2.30 -7.12
C LEU A 56 8.23 1.41 -8.34
N GLU A 57 9.19 1.28 -9.26
CA GLU A 57 9.11 0.41 -10.43
C GLU A 57 8.98 -1.07 -10.04
N HIS A 58 9.69 -1.53 -9.01
CA HIS A 58 9.56 -2.89 -8.49
C HIS A 58 8.18 -3.12 -7.84
N ILE A 59 7.68 -2.17 -7.06
CA ILE A 59 6.32 -2.24 -6.50
C ILE A 59 5.28 -2.31 -7.63
N TYR A 60 5.47 -1.52 -8.68
CA TYR A 60 4.62 -1.54 -9.88
C TYR A 60 4.65 -2.88 -10.61
N ALA A 61 5.82 -3.52 -10.75
CA ALA A 61 5.95 -4.84 -11.35
C ALA A 61 5.13 -5.90 -10.60
N TYR A 62 5.16 -5.90 -9.26
CA TYR A 62 4.32 -6.77 -8.45
C TYR A 62 2.83 -6.42 -8.59
N ALA A 63 2.47 -5.13 -8.70
CA ALA A 63 1.09 -4.70 -8.89
C ALA A 63 0.50 -5.15 -10.24
N ILE A 64 1.30 -5.20 -11.31
CA ILE A 64 0.89 -5.80 -12.60
C ILE A 64 0.56 -7.29 -12.42
N GLN A 65 1.39 -8.01 -11.66
CA GLN A 65 1.22 -9.44 -11.37
C GLN A 65 0.09 -9.70 -10.35
N LYS A 66 -0.49 -8.64 -9.77
CA LYS A 66 -1.43 -8.70 -8.63
C LYS A 66 -0.86 -9.47 -7.44
N ASP A 67 0.46 -9.45 -7.27
CA ASP A 67 1.16 -10.14 -6.18
C ASP A 67 1.21 -9.26 -4.93
N LYS A 68 0.12 -9.30 -4.15
CA LYS A 68 0.00 -8.55 -2.89
C LYS A 68 1.11 -8.93 -1.90
N THR A 69 1.45 -10.20 -1.79
CA THR A 69 2.45 -10.69 -0.83
C THR A 69 3.84 -10.19 -1.20
N GLY A 70 4.19 -10.25 -2.48
CA GLY A 70 5.43 -9.68 -3.02
C GLY A 70 5.56 -8.19 -2.72
N ILE A 71 4.50 -7.41 -2.94
CA ILE A 71 4.50 -5.98 -2.61
C ILE A 71 4.76 -5.75 -1.11
N VAL A 72 4.03 -6.44 -0.23
CA VAL A 72 4.18 -6.27 1.23
C VAL A 72 5.61 -6.59 1.68
N GLN A 73 6.17 -7.71 1.19
CA GLN A 73 7.53 -8.12 1.54
C GLN A 73 8.57 -7.11 1.03
N TYR A 74 8.39 -6.63 -0.21
CA TYR A 74 9.28 -5.66 -0.82
C TYR A 74 9.24 -4.31 -0.10
N ILE A 75 8.05 -3.79 0.21
CA ILE A 75 7.88 -2.55 0.97
C ILE A 75 8.54 -2.67 2.35
N LYS A 76 8.35 -3.78 3.07
CA LYS A 76 8.99 -3.98 4.39
C LYS A 76 10.51 -4.02 4.30
N LYS A 77 11.06 -4.67 3.26
CA LYS A 77 12.50 -4.73 3.00
C LYS A 77 13.12 -3.35 2.77
N HIS A 78 12.36 -2.44 2.15
CA HIS A 78 12.80 -1.07 1.81
C HIS A 78 12.15 0.00 2.69
N SER A 79 11.63 -0.39 3.87
CA SER A 79 10.82 0.46 4.76
C SER A 79 11.47 1.79 5.09
N TYR A 80 12.76 1.80 5.44
CA TYR A 80 13.47 3.03 5.81
C TYR A 80 13.45 4.09 4.69
N THR A 81 13.84 3.73 3.47
CA THR A 81 13.82 4.64 2.31
C THR A 81 12.40 5.03 1.92
N ILE A 82 11.46 4.08 2.01
CA ILE A 82 10.05 4.35 1.71
C ILE A 82 9.47 5.37 2.68
N GLU A 83 9.73 5.25 3.98
CA GLU A 83 9.23 6.17 5.00
C GLU A 83 9.85 7.56 4.90
N LYS A 84 11.17 7.64 4.70
CA LYS A 84 11.89 8.91 4.72
C LYS A 84 11.76 9.72 3.44
N ASP A 85 11.79 9.04 2.30
CA ASP A 85 12.04 9.71 1.01
C ASP A 85 10.85 9.58 0.06
N ILE A 86 10.17 8.42 0.03
CA ILE A 86 9.07 8.17 -0.91
C ILE A 86 7.73 8.65 -0.34
N LEU A 87 7.38 8.25 0.89
CA LEU A 87 6.09 8.59 1.51
C LEU A 87 5.95 10.09 1.76
N VAL A 88 7.06 10.80 2.01
CA VAL A 88 7.05 12.27 2.16
C VAL A 88 6.68 12.96 0.85
N GLY A 89 7.02 12.36 -0.30
CA GLY A 89 6.69 12.88 -1.63
C GLY A 89 5.31 12.50 -2.17
N ILE A 90 4.63 11.51 -1.56
CA ILE A 90 3.31 11.04 -1.97
C ILE A 90 2.26 11.60 -0.99
N THR A 91 1.53 12.65 -1.40
CA THR A 91 0.46 13.22 -0.56
C THR A 91 -0.88 12.54 -0.81
N CYS A 92 -1.47 11.96 0.24
CA CYS A 92 -2.88 11.55 0.36
C CYS A 92 -3.51 10.89 -0.89
N SER A 93 -3.17 9.61 -1.14
CA SER A 93 -3.65 8.82 -2.26
C SER A 93 -3.89 7.35 -1.87
N ALA A 94 -4.50 6.54 -2.74
CA ALA A 94 -4.71 5.12 -2.46
C ALA A 94 -3.38 4.36 -2.27
N LEU A 95 -2.35 4.75 -3.01
CA LEU A 95 -0.96 4.29 -2.89
C LEU A 95 -0.37 4.66 -1.52
N TYR A 96 -0.58 5.89 -1.04
CA TYR A 96 -0.10 6.32 0.27
C TYR A 96 -0.68 5.46 1.40
N GLU A 97 -2.01 5.27 1.41
CA GLU A 97 -2.68 4.43 2.41
C GLU A 97 -2.29 2.95 2.28
N PHE A 98 -2.09 2.47 1.05
CA PHE A 98 -1.62 1.12 0.80
C PHE A 98 -0.20 0.86 1.34
N ILE A 99 0.72 1.80 1.13
CA ILE A 99 2.10 1.70 1.64
C ILE A 99 2.09 1.76 3.17
N LYS A 100 1.35 2.68 3.79
CA LYS A 100 1.21 2.75 5.26
C LYS A 100 0.69 1.44 5.85
N TRP A 101 -0.34 0.86 5.23
CA TRP A 101 -0.87 -0.44 5.61
C TRP A 101 0.20 -1.54 5.53
N CYS A 102 1.00 -1.58 4.46
CA CYS A 102 2.08 -2.55 4.30
C CYS A 102 3.16 -2.44 5.41
N LEU A 103 3.45 -1.21 5.84
CA LEU A 103 4.41 -0.92 6.90
C LEU A 103 3.85 -1.16 8.31
N GLY A 104 2.53 -1.33 8.45
CA GLY A 104 1.88 -1.42 9.76
C GLY A 104 1.88 -0.08 10.50
N ILE A 105 2.00 1.04 9.77
CA ILE A 105 1.86 2.38 10.31
C ILE A 105 0.36 2.65 10.43
N TYR A 106 -0.25 2.07 11.46
CA TYR A 106 -1.61 2.39 11.85
C TYR A 106 -1.59 3.75 12.55
N MET A 107 -2.09 4.78 11.87
CA MET A 107 -2.66 5.96 12.54
C MET A 107 -4.17 5.78 12.62
#